data_AF-A0A7J2S4J0-F1
#
_entry.id   AF-A0A7J2S4J0-F1
#
_cell.length_a   1.000
_cell.length_b   1.000
_cell.length_c   1.000
_cell.angle_alpha   90.00
_cell.angle_beta   90.00
_cell.angle_gamma   90.00
#
_symmetry.space_group_name_H-M   'P 1'
#
loop_
_entity.id
_entity.type
_entity.pdbx_description
1 polymer ?
#
loop_
_entity_poly.entity_id
_entity_poly.type
_entity_poly.pdbx_seq_one_letter_code
_entity_poly.pdbx_strand_id
1 'polypeptide(L)'
;MVSEAETIIAFVFKRSGKKEISFSMFYLTLSMDLNWFTPNDAKKFIQKALTEKLLIQKKELLRPSFDVEKIDIPIGFTPSGKIVFEEKKEGSVLTKIIKKISKETGSPEEKV
;
A
#
# COMPACT_ATOMS: atom_id res chain seq x y z
N MET A 1 6.74 -0.38 13.60
CA MET A 1 5.53 -0.84 12.90
C MET A 1 5.51 -0.15 11.56
N VAL A 2 5.24 -0.88 10.49
CA VAL A 2 5.25 -0.34 9.12
C VAL A 2 3.88 0.29 8.84
N SER A 3 3.87 1.54 8.41
CA SER A 3 2.66 2.29 8.04
C SER A 3 2.14 1.85 6.68
N GLU A 4 0.84 2.01 6.39
CA GLU A 4 0.27 1.68 5.07
C GLU A 4 1.04 2.37 3.93
N ALA A 5 1.44 3.63 4.13
CA ALA A 5 2.27 4.38 3.19
C ALA A 5 3.63 3.73 2.93
N GLU A 6 4.28 3.18 3.95
CA GLU A 6 5.56 2.47 3.80
C GLU A 6 5.39 1.18 3.00
N THR A 7 4.28 0.45 3.20
CA THR A 7 3.92 -0.73 2.41
C THR A 7 3.67 -0.39 0.95
N ILE A 8 2.94 0.69 0.67
CA ILE A 8 2.68 1.19 -0.70
C ILE A 8 4.00 1.55 -1.38
N ILE A 9 4.85 2.33 -0.71
CA ILE A 9 6.17 2.72 -1.21
C ILE A 9 6.99 1.45 -1.49
N ALA A 10 7.14 0.56 -0.50
CA ALA A 10 7.90 -0.66 -0.65
C ALA A 10 7.39 -1.53 -1.80
N PHE A 11 6.08 -1.63 -2.00
CA PHE A 11 5.49 -2.35 -3.12
C PHE A 11 5.95 -1.81 -4.47
N VAL A 12 5.86 -0.49 -4.67
CA VAL A 12 6.27 0.17 -5.92
C VAL A 12 7.77 -0.03 -6.16
N PHE A 13 8.61 0.15 -5.12
CA PHE A 13 10.06 -0.01 -5.25
C PHE A 13 10.47 -1.48 -5.48
N LYS A 14 9.84 -2.45 -4.79
CA LYS A 14 10.04 -3.88 -5.03
C LYS A 14 9.61 -4.29 -6.44
N ARG A 15 8.47 -3.79 -6.92
CA ARG A 15 7.96 -4.04 -8.29
C ARG A 15 8.89 -3.43 -9.35
N SER A 16 9.42 -2.24 -9.11
CA SER A 16 10.34 -1.57 -10.03
C SER A 16 11.75 -2.19 -10.01
N GLY A 17 12.14 -2.85 -8.92
CA GLY A 17 13.47 -3.45 -8.73
C GLY A 17 14.61 -2.43 -8.59
N LYS A 18 14.27 -1.13 -8.50
CA LYS A 18 15.22 -0.02 -8.41
C LYS A 18 15.19 0.57 -7.00
N LYS A 19 16.34 1.06 -6.53
CA LYS A 19 16.44 1.78 -5.23
C LYS A 19 16.00 3.25 -5.32
N GLU A 20 15.90 3.78 -6.53
CA GLU A 20 15.49 5.14 -6.81
C GLU A 20 14.69 5.18 -8.12
N ILE A 21 13.56 5.88 -8.11
CA ILE A 21 12.67 5.99 -9.28
C ILE A 21 12.22 7.44 -9.46
N SER A 22 11.92 7.84 -10.69
CA SER A 22 11.50 9.22 -10.96
C SER A 22 10.11 9.50 -10.36
N PHE A 23 9.85 10.78 -10.09
CA PHE A 23 8.54 11.23 -9.63
C PHE A 23 7.42 10.75 -10.56
N SER A 24 7.60 10.94 -11.87
CA SER A 24 6.63 10.51 -12.88
C SER A 24 6.40 9.01 -12.86
N MET A 25 7.46 8.21 -12.69
CA MET A 25 7.29 6.76 -12.64
C MET A 25 6.52 6.31 -11.40
N PHE A 26 6.85 6.84 -10.22
CA PHE A 26 6.12 6.55 -8.99
C PHE A 26 4.63 6.93 -9.12
N TYR A 27 4.38 8.13 -9.64
CA TYR A 27 3.06 8.65 -9.91
C TYR A 27 2.25 7.78 -10.90
N LEU A 28 2.86 7.39 -12.03
CA LEU A 28 2.24 6.56 -13.05
C LEU A 28 1.95 5.15 -12.50
N THR A 29 2.84 4.59 -11.69
CA THR A 29 2.59 3.29 -11.07
C THR A 29 1.38 3.34 -10.15
N LEU A 30 1.25 4.36 -9.30
CA LEU A 30 0.11 4.48 -8.39
C LEU A 30 -1.22 4.75 -9.11
N SER A 31 -1.19 5.57 -10.17
CA SER A 31 -2.41 6.07 -10.82
C SER A 31 -2.84 5.30 -12.06
N MET A 32 -1.90 4.74 -12.81
CA MET A 32 -2.19 4.01 -14.05
C MET A 32 -1.95 2.51 -13.90
N ASP A 33 -0.78 2.09 -13.41
CA ASP A 33 -0.40 0.68 -13.37
C ASP A 33 -1.20 -0.11 -12.32
N LEU A 34 -1.35 0.48 -11.13
CA LEU A 34 -2.08 -0.12 -10.01
C LEU A 34 -3.50 0.43 -9.86
N ASN A 35 -3.78 1.59 -10.47
CA ASN A 35 -5.06 2.30 -10.35
C ASN A 35 -5.53 2.46 -8.89
N TRP A 36 -4.59 2.63 -7.97
CA TRP A 36 -4.83 2.75 -6.52
C TRP A 36 -5.24 4.16 -6.12
N PHE A 37 -4.74 5.16 -6.84
CA PHE A 37 -4.99 6.57 -6.57
C PHE A 37 -5.36 7.31 -7.83
N THR A 38 -6.19 8.36 -7.71
CA THR A 38 -6.38 9.30 -8.81
C THR A 38 -5.10 10.10 -9.07
N PRO A 39 -4.93 10.70 -10.26
CA PRO A 39 -3.85 11.66 -10.55
C PRO A 39 -3.61 12.70 -9.45
N ASN A 40 -4.67 13.24 -8.87
CA ASN A 40 -4.53 14.26 -7.84
C ASN A 40 -4.05 13.66 -6.51
N ASP A 41 -4.57 12.48 -6.16
CA ASP A 41 -4.24 11.79 -4.92
C ASP A 41 -2.83 11.21 -4.92
N ALA A 42 -2.36 10.68 -6.06
CA ALA A 42 -0.99 10.20 -6.20
C ALA A 42 0.04 11.32 -5.95
N LYS A 43 -0.21 12.53 -6.49
CA LYS A 43 0.64 13.70 -6.21
C LYS A 43 0.63 14.09 -4.74
N LYS A 44 -0.56 14.15 -4.12
CA LYS A 44 -0.71 14.44 -2.69
C LYS A 44 0.00 13.40 -1.81
N PHE A 45 -0.10 12.12 -2.17
CA PHE A 45 0.58 11.04 -1.48
C PHE A 45 2.09 11.22 -1.52
N ILE A 46 2.68 11.50 -2.69
CA ILE A 46 4.13 11.73 -2.81
C ILE A 46 4.56 12.94 -1.97
N GLN A 47 3.83 14.06 -2.07
CA GLN A 47 4.11 15.26 -1.28
C GLN A 47 4.10 14.98 0.22
N LYS A 48 3.10 14.24 0.70
CA LYS A 48 2.99 13.90 2.12
C LYS A 48 4.06 12.89 2.56
N ALA A 49 4.42 11.91 1.71
CA ALA A 49 5.53 11.01 1.97
C ALA A 49 6.88 11.72 2.04
N LEU A 50 7.08 12.82 1.28
CA LEU A 50 8.25 13.70 1.43
C LEU A 50 8.21 14.46 2.76
N THR A 51 7.05 15.03 3.13
CA THR A 51 6.85 15.75 4.39
C THR A 51 7.12 14.86 5.61
N GLU A 52 6.66 13.60 5.58
CA GLU A 52 6.88 12.62 6.64
C GLU A 52 8.26 11.95 6.58
N LYS A 53 9.14 12.40 5.68
CA LYS A 53 10.50 11.87 5.47
C LYS A 53 10.53 10.38 5.14
N LEU A 54 9.44 9.82 4.61
CA LEU A 54 9.39 8.45 4.09
C LEU A 54 10.08 8.36 2.72
N LEU A 55 9.95 9.42 1.92
CA LEU A 55 10.66 9.61 0.67
C LEU A 55 11.65 10.77 0.80
N ILE A 56 12.78 10.63 0.11
CA ILE A 56 13.80 11.65 -0.05
C ILE A 56 13.86 11.97 -1.53
N GLN A 57 13.61 13.23 -1.88
CA GLN A 57 13.79 13.71 -3.24
C GLN A 57 15.28 14.05 -3.46
N LYS A 58 15.90 13.38 -4.42
CA LYS A 58 17.28 13.64 -4.86
C LYS A 58 17.24 14.03 -6.33
N LYS A 59 17.37 15.33 -6.61
CA LYS A 59 17.17 15.92 -7.95
C LYS A 59 15.75 15.62 -8.46
N GLU A 60 15.63 14.69 -9.40
CA GLU A 60 14.37 14.26 -10.04
C GLU A 60 13.97 12.83 -9.66
N LEU A 61 14.72 12.21 -8.74
CA LEU A 61 14.51 10.84 -8.29
C LEU A 61 14.02 10.82 -6.85
N LEU A 62 13.07 9.94 -6.59
CA LEU A 62 12.54 9.62 -5.27
C LEU A 62 13.24 8.37 -4.76
N ARG A 63 13.70 8.44 -3.51
CA ARG A 63 14.34 7.33 -2.81
C ARG A 63 13.67 7.12 -1.45
N PRO A 64 13.33 5.87 -1.05
CA PRO A 64 12.83 5.60 0.28
C PRO A 64 13.94 5.87 1.31
N SER A 65 13.59 6.50 2.42
CA SER A 65 14.50 6.71 3.55
C SER A 65 14.70 5.43 4.39
N PHE A 66 13.88 4.42 4.15
CA PHE A 66 13.87 3.14 4.84
C PHE A 66 14.17 1.98 3.88
N ASP A 67 14.45 0.81 4.47
CA ASP A 67 14.75 -0.40 3.73
C ASP A 67 13.46 -1.08 3.27
N VAL A 68 13.14 -0.94 1.98
CA VAL A 68 11.94 -1.51 1.39
C VAL A 68 11.94 -3.04 1.40
N GLU A 69 13.11 -3.69 1.42
CA GLU A 69 13.22 -5.15 1.38
C GLU A 69 12.68 -5.78 2.67
N LYS A 70 12.90 -5.10 3.80
CA LYS A 70 12.42 -5.50 5.14
C LYS A 70 10.92 -5.31 5.35
N ILE A 71 10.22 -4.69 4.40
CA ILE A 71 8.77 -4.51 4.50
C ILE A 71 8.05 -5.77 4.06
N ASP A 72 7.28 -6.35 4.99
CA ASP A 72 6.38 -7.46 4.72
C ASP A 72 5.12 -6.95 4.03
N ILE A 73 4.90 -7.39 2.79
CA ILE A 73 3.78 -6.94 1.96
C ILE A 73 2.83 -8.13 1.82
N PRO A 74 1.59 -8.01 2.32
CA PRO A 74 0.63 -9.10 2.18
C PRO A 74 0.25 -9.32 0.71
N ILE A 75 0.05 -10.59 0.35
CA ILE A 75 -0.35 -10.98 -0.99
C ILE A 75 -1.74 -10.39 -1.28
N GLY A 76 -1.89 -9.68 -2.39
CA GLY A 76 -3.13 -9.00 -2.75
C GLY A 76 -3.37 -7.68 -2.01
N PHE A 77 -2.34 -7.11 -1.36
CA PHE A 77 -2.43 -5.80 -0.73
C PHE A 77 -2.94 -4.74 -1.72
N THR A 78 -3.97 -4.01 -1.31
CA THR A 78 -4.50 -2.84 -2.01
C THR A 78 -4.73 -1.76 -0.96
N PRO A 79 -4.24 -0.53 -1.15
CA PRO A 79 -4.43 0.54 -0.18
C PRO A 79 -5.92 0.87 -0.04
N SER A 80 -6.31 1.36 1.13
CA SER A 80 -7.72 1.60 1.47
C SER A 80 -8.38 2.76 0.70
N GLY A 81 -7.76 3.25 -0.38
CA GLY A 81 -8.24 4.32 -1.27
C GLY A 81 -8.29 5.72 -0.64
N LYS A 82 -8.29 5.81 0.68
CA LYS A 82 -8.09 7.06 1.42
C LYS A 82 -6.60 7.26 1.60
N ILE A 83 -6.12 8.49 1.38
CA ILE A 83 -4.76 8.90 1.72
C ILE A 83 -4.66 8.95 3.26
N VAL A 84 -4.62 7.78 3.88
CA VAL A 84 -4.56 7.63 5.33
C VAL A 84 -3.08 7.52 5.70
N PHE A 85 -2.46 8.67 5.90
CA PHE A 85 -1.37 8.69 6.87
C PHE A 85 -2.09 8.87 8.20
N GLU A 86 -2.42 7.74 8.79
CA GLU A 86 -3.10 7.69 10.07
C GLU A 86 -2.17 8.35 11.08
N GLU A 87 -2.60 9.49 11.63
CA GLU A 87 -2.18 9.86 12.97
C GLU A 87 -2.61 8.70 13.87
N LYS A 88 -1.67 7.77 14.09
CA LYS A 88 -1.60 6.85 15.22
C LYS A 88 -2.98 6.45 15.75
N LYS A 89 -3.68 5.55 15.04
CA LYS A 89 -4.73 4.73 15.67
C LYS A 89 -4.33 3.27 15.58
N GLU A 90 -3.86 2.78 16.72
CA GLU A 90 -3.87 1.36 17.05
C GLU A 90 -5.25 0.78 16.74
N GLY A 91 -5.29 -0.32 15.98
CA GLY A 91 -6.54 -1.04 15.74
C GLY A 91 -6.53 -1.93 14.51
N SER A 92 -5.99 -3.15 14.68
CA SER A 92 -6.45 -4.39 14.03
C SER A 92 -7.53 -4.26 12.94
N VAL A 93 -7.14 -4.30 11.66
CA VAL A 93 -8.11 -4.47 10.54
C VAL A 93 -7.79 -5.62 9.57
N LEU A 94 -6.73 -6.39 9.82
CA LEU A 94 -6.54 -7.68 9.13
C LEU A 94 -7.61 -8.73 9.52
N THR A 95 -8.42 -8.46 10.55
CA THR A 95 -9.39 -9.43 11.10
C THR A 95 -10.79 -9.35 10.50
N LYS A 96 -11.10 -8.44 9.57
CA LYS A 96 -12.48 -8.31 9.06
C LYS A 96 -12.78 -9.09 7.77
N ILE A 97 -11.76 -9.62 7.09
CA ILE A 97 -11.94 -10.35 5.82
C ILE A 97 -11.91 -11.89 6.00
N ILE A 98 -11.40 -12.42 7.12
CA ILE A 98 -11.34 -13.89 7.37
C ILE A 98 -12.57 -14.42 8.15
N LYS A 99 -13.69 -13.70 8.16
CA LYS A 99 -14.93 -14.15 8.84
C LYS A 99 -16.13 -14.30 7.91
N LYS A 100 -15.88 -14.68 6.65
CA LYS A 100 -16.95 -15.15 5.75
C LYS A 100 -16.62 -16.45 5.01
N ILE A 101 -15.55 -17.16 5.39
CA ILE A 101 -15.09 -18.38 4.70
C ILE A 101 -14.75 -19.54 5.65
N SER A 102 -15.08 -19.47 6.95
CA SER A 102 -14.86 -20.60 7.86
C SER A 102 -15.95 -20.69 8.92
N LYS A 103 -16.64 -21.84 8.93
CA LYS A 103 -17.95 -22.16 9.53
C LYS A 103 -19.10 -21.57 8.73
N GLU A 104 -19.76 -22.30 7.83
CA GLU A 104 -20.36 -23.61 8.08
C GLU A 104 -20.46 -24.40 6.77
N THR A 105 -19.59 -25.40 6.64
CA THR A 105 -19.80 -26.53 5.72
C THR A 105 -20.47 -27.61 6.55
N GLY A 106 -21.62 -28.10 6.08
CA GLY A 106 -22.35 -29.22 6.64
C GLY A 106 -23.61 -29.52 5.83
N SER A 107 -23.45 -30.20 4.68
CA SER A 107 -24.53 -31.02 4.10
C SER A 107 -24.93 -32.09 5.12
N PRO A 108 -26.22 -32.46 5.28
CA PRO A 108 -26.94 -33.35 4.34
C PRO A 108 -28.42 -32.96 4.11
N GLU A 109 -28.96 -33.14 2.90
CA GLU A 109 -29.91 -34.21 2.49
C GLU A 109 -31.39 -34.01 2.92
N GLU A 110 -32.23 -33.81 1.90
CA GLU A 110 -33.46 -34.57 1.57
C GLU A 110 -34.63 -34.79 2.58
N LYS A 111 -35.86 -34.51 2.07
CA LYS A 111 -37.21 -34.99 2.47
C LYS A 111 -37.75 -34.52 3.83
N VAL A 112 -39.04 -34.27 4.04
CA VAL A 112 -40.31 -34.65 3.39
C VAL A 112 -41.33 -33.53 3.63
#